data_AF-A0A441TMV1-F1
#
_entry.id   AF-A0A441TMV1-F1
#
_cell.length_a   1.000
_cell.length_b   1.000
_cell.length_c   1.000
_cell.angle_alpha   90.00
_cell.angle_beta   90.00
_cell.angle_gamma   90.00
#
_symmetry.space_group_name_H-M   'P 1'
#
loop_
_entity.id
_entity.type
_entity.pdbx_description
1 polymer ?
#
loop_
_entity_poly.entity_id
_entity_poly.type
_entity_poly.pdbx_seq_one_letter_code
_entity_poly.pdbx_strand_id
1 'polypeptide(L)' 'MRLVPKQIETLWTLFTAPVVWAAHFLVCYVGAAIYCAKPELVGLSFSAVRAGIAAATVIALSLIALSAWLAWRQWGFGTD' A
#
# COMPACT_ATOMS: atom_id res chain seq x y z
N MET A 1 -39.33 -3.33 3.01
CA MET A 1 -37.96 -2.82 3.25
C MET A 1 -36.98 -3.75 2.57
N ARG A 2 -36.42 -3.37 1.40
CA ARG A 2 -35.31 -4.13 0.81
C ARG A 2 -34.05 -3.79 1.63
N LEU A 3 -33.68 -4.69 2.54
CA LEU A 3 -32.57 -4.50 3.50
C LEU A 3 -31.17 -4.70 2.89
N VAL A 4 -31.07 -4.99 1.59
CA VAL A 4 -29.79 -5.17 0.90
C VAL A 4 -29.78 -4.29 -0.34
N PRO A 5 -29.00 -3.20 -0.36
CA PRO A 5 -28.75 -2.45 -1.57
C PRO A 5 -28.03 -3.35 -2.58
N LYS A 6 -28.57 -3.35 -3.80
CA LYS A 6 -28.03 -3.99 -4.99
C LYS A 6 -26.77 -3.23 -5.44
N GLN A 7 -25.64 -3.49 -4.79
CA GLN A 7 -24.27 -3.44 -5.33
C GLN A 7 -23.35 -3.79 -4.16
N ILE A 8 -22.82 -5.02 -4.13
CA ILE A 8 -21.54 -5.23 -3.44
C ILE A 8 -20.51 -4.62 -4.40
N GLU A 9 -20.50 -3.29 -4.54
CA GLU A 9 -19.34 -2.63 -5.11
C GLU A 9 -18.19 -3.06 -4.22
N THR A 10 -17.29 -3.85 -4.79
CA THR A 10 -16.35 -4.69 -4.07
C THR A 10 -15.70 -3.88 -2.96
N LEU A 11 -16.01 -4.17 -1.68
CA LEU A 11 -15.42 -3.49 -0.51
C LEU A 11 -13.87 -3.39 -0.58
N TRP A 12 -13.27 -4.24 -1.40
CA TRP A 12 -11.91 -4.14 -1.90
C TRP A 12 -11.47 -2.75 -2.34
N THR A 13 -12.25 -1.96 -3.08
CA THR A 13 -11.81 -0.59 -3.46
C THR A 13 -11.61 0.31 -2.26
N LEU A 14 -12.37 0.11 -1.18
CA LEU A 14 -12.24 0.87 0.06
C LEU A 14 -11.06 0.38 0.92
N PHE A 15 -10.85 -0.94 1.00
CA PHE A 15 -9.82 -1.53 1.86
C PHE A 15 -8.43 -1.61 1.23
N THR A 16 -8.32 -1.55 -0.10
CA THR A 16 -7.03 -1.74 -0.80
C THR A 16 -6.00 -0.72 -0.35
N ALA A 17 -6.35 0.57 -0.25
CA ALA A 17 -5.38 1.60 0.14
C ALA A 17 -4.87 1.42 1.61
N PRO A 18 -5.74 1.26 2.62
CA PRO A 18 -5.30 0.93 3.98
C PRO A 18 -4.47 -0.36 4.08
N VAL A 19 -4.83 -1.41 3.35
CA VAL A 19 -4.11 -2.69 3.36
C VAL A 19 -2.71 -2.54 2.76
N VAL A 20 -2.58 -1.84 1.62
CA VAL A 20 -1.28 -1.55 0.99
C VAL A 20 -0.40 -0.75 1.95
N TRP A 21 -0.95 0.24 2.64
CA TRP A 21 -0.18 1.05 3.60
C TRP A 21 0.27 0.24 4.83
N ALA A 22 -0.60 -0.62 5.37
CA ALA A 22 -0.24 -1.52 6.46
C ALA A 22 0.87 -2.51 6.06
N ALA A 23 0.79 -3.08 4.85
CA ALA A 23 1.83 -3.97 4.32
C ALA A 23 3.16 -3.23 4.13
N HIS A 24 3.12 -2.01 3.59
CA HIS A 24 4.30 -1.13 3.48
C HIS A 24 4.95 -0.89 4.85
N PHE A 25 4.15 -0.55 5.86
CA PHE A 25 4.65 -0.34 7.23
C PHE A 25 5.30 -1.59 7.80
N LEU A 26 4.66 -2.76 7.63
CA LEU A 26 5.20 -4.04 8.09
C LEU A 26 6.56 -4.33 7.43
N VAL A 27 6.68 -4.15 6.11
CA VAL A 27 7.94 -4.36 5.37
C VAL A 27 9.04 -3.42 5.88
N CYS A 28 8.74 -2.13 6.04
CA CYS A 28 9.72 -1.15 6.52
C CYS A 28 10.16 -1.46 7.96
N TYR A 29 9.21 -1.81 8.83
CA TYR A 29 9.50 -2.14 10.22
C TYR A 29 10.36 -3.40 10.33
N VAL A 30 9.98 -4.49 9.65
CA VAL A 30 10.74 -5.74 9.68
C VAL A 30 12.13 -5.54 9.08
N GLY A 31 12.25 -4.83 7.96
CA GLY A 31 13.55 -4.52 7.35
C GLY A 31 14.47 -3.75 8.30
N ALA A 32 13.94 -2.71 8.96
CA ALA A 32 14.70 -1.95 9.95
C ALA A 32 15.04 -2.79 11.19
N ALA A 33 14.11 -3.62 11.67
CA ALA A 33 14.34 -4.49 12.82
C ALA A 33 15.44 -5.51 12.55
N ILE A 34 15.46 -6.13 11.35
CA ILE A 34 16.52 -7.06 10.94
C ILE A 34 17.86 -6.33 10.86
N TYR A 35 17.90 -5.13 10.27
CA TYR A 35 19.11 -4.33 10.19
C TYR A 35 19.69 -3.98 11.57
N CYS A 36 18.83 -3.58 12.51
CA CYS A 36 19.25 -3.25 13.87
C CYS A 36 19.68 -4.48 14.68
N ALA A 37 19.03 -5.62 14.48
CA ALA A 37 19.30 -6.84 15.25
C ALA A 37 20.47 -7.68 14.70
N LYS A 38 20.74 -7.61 13.38
CA LYS A 38 21.74 -8.43 12.68
C LYS A 38 22.44 -7.64 11.56
N PRO A 39 23.19 -6.57 11.87
CA PRO A 39 23.82 -5.74 10.86
C PRO A 39 24.81 -6.52 9.98
N GLU A 40 25.54 -7.48 10.56
CA GLU A 40 26.49 -8.35 9.86
C GLU A 40 25.84 -9.31 8.85
N LEU A 41 24.59 -9.72 9.08
CA LEU A 41 23.85 -10.59 8.17
C LEU A 41 23.37 -9.83 6.92
N VAL A 42 23.05 -8.55 7.09
CA VAL A 42 22.50 -7.71 6.03
C VAL A 42 23.63 -7.09 5.20
N GLY A 43 24.76 -6.74 5.81
CA GLY A 43 25.92 -6.18 5.11
C GLY A 43 25.65 -4.86 4.37
N LEU A 44 24.49 -4.23 4.59
CA LEU A 44 24.06 -3.00 3.94
C LEU A 44 24.45 -1.78 4.77
N SER A 45 24.72 -0.67 4.11
CA SER A 45 24.86 0.63 4.79
C SER A 45 23.51 1.15 5.26
N PHE A 46 23.52 2.06 6.23
CA PHE A 46 22.31 2.78 6.66
C PHE A 46 21.65 3.53 5.49
N SER A 47 22.44 4.06 4.55
CA SER A 47 21.92 4.70 3.34
C SER A 47 21.13 3.74 2.45
N ALA A 48 21.56 2.47 2.33
CA ALA A 48 20.84 1.46 1.57
C ALA A 48 19.49 1.11 2.22
N VAL A 49 19.43 1.02 3.55
CA VAL A 49 18.15 0.82 4.28
C VAL A 49 17.19 1.99 4.03
N ARG A 50 17.68 3.24 4.10
CA ARG A 50 16.88 4.42 3.79
C ARG A 50 16.38 4.41 2.33
N ALA A 51 17.23 4.05 1.38
CA ALA A 51 16.85 3.93 -0.02
C ALA A 51 15.79 2.82 -0.23
N GLY A 52 15.91 1.69 0.48
CA GLY A 52 14.91 0.62 0.46
C GLY A 52 13.54 1.05 0.98
N ILE A 53 13.49 1.81 2.08
CA ILE A 53 12.24 2.39 2.61
C ILE A 53 11.63 3.37 1.59
N ALA A 54 12.45 4.24 0.98
CA ALA A 54 11.98 5.17 -0.03
C ALA A 54 11.39 4.44 -1.25
N ALA A 55 12.06 3.39 -1.74
CA ALA A 55 11.57 2.57 -2.84
C ALA A 55 10.25 1.87 -2.48
N ALA A 56 10.16 1.26 -1.29
CA ALA A 56 8.93 0.64 -0.81
C ALA A 56 7.77 1.64 -0.68
N THR A 57 8.08 2.89 -0.30
CA THR A 57 7.08 3.97 -0.21
C THR A 57 6.55 4.34 -1.58
N VAL A 58 7.44 4.54 -2.56
CA VAL A 58 7.05 4.86 -3.95
C VAL A 58 6.18 3.76 -4.55
N ILE A 59 6.54 2.49 -4.32
CA ILE A 59 5.73 1.34 -4.76
C ILE A 59 4.34 1.38 -4.13
N ALA A 60 4.25 1.57 -2.81
CA ALA A 60 2.98 1.63 -2.09
C ALA A 60 2.08 2.77 -2.60
N LEU A 61 2.64 3.97 -2.78
CA LEU A 61 1.91 5.13 -3.31
C LEU A 61 1.44 4.88 -4.75
N SER A 62 2.26 4.23 -5.58
CA SER A 62 1.88 3.90 -6.97
C SER A 62 0.70 2.94 -7.01
N LEU A 63 0.69 1.92 -6.14
CA LEU A 63 -0.43 0.97 -6.02
C LEU A 63 -1.70 1.66 -5.51
N ILE A 64 -1.58 2.56 -4.53
CA ILE A 64 -2.72 3.35 -4.02
C ILE A 64 -3.29 4.25 -5.11
N ALA A 65 -2.44 4.97 -5.84
CA ALA A 65 -2.85 5.85 -6.93
C ALA A 65 -3.53 5.06 -8.07
N LEU A 66 -2.98 3.90 -8.44
CA LEU A 66 -3.58 3.01 -9.42
C LEU A 66 -4.97 2.51 -8.95
N SER A 67 -5.09 2.11 -7.69
CA SER A 67 -6.36 1.69 -7.10
C SER A 67 -7.41 2.81 -7.15
N ALA A 68 -7.01 4.04 -6.80
CA ALA A 68 -7.88 5.22 -6.87
C ALA A 68 -8.30 5.53 -8.32
N TRP A 69 -7.37 5.45 -9.28
CA TRP A 69 -7.66 5.68 -10.69
C TRP A 69 -8.61 4.64 -11.29
N LEU A 70 -8.43 3.36 -10.94
CA LEU A 70 -9.33 2.28 -11.35
C LEU A 70 -10.72 2.48 -10.77
N ALA A 71 -10.83 2.84 -9.48
CA ALA A 71 -12.10 3.16 -8.84
C ALA A 71 -12.81 4.33 -9.54
N TRP A 72 -12.06 5.39 -9.86
CA TRP A 72 -12.61 6.56 -10.57
C TRP A 72 -13.16 6.17 -11.96
N ARG A 73 -12.43 5.35 -12.72
CA ARG A 73 -12.91 4.84 -14.02
C ARG A 73 -14.12 3.94 -13.90
N GLN A 74 -14.20 3.13 -12.85
CA GLN A 74 -15.34 2.22 -12.63
C GLN A 74 -16.62 2.98 -12.28
N TRP A 75 -16.53 4.08 -11.53
CA TRP A 75 -17.70 4.79 -11.00
C TRP A 75 -18.16 5.95 -11.88
N GLY A 76 -17.40 6.33 -12.91
CA GLY A 76 -17.83 7.36 -13.87
C GLY A 76 -18.06 8.73 -13.24
N PHE A 77 -17.33 9.09 -12.17
CA PHE A 77 -17.44 10.45 -11.60
C PHE A 77 -17.10 11.50 -12.67
N GLY A 78 -18.13 12.17 -13.20
CA GLY A 78 -18.02 13.23 -14.22
C GLY A 78 -18.72 12.97 -15.56
N THR A 79 -19.54 11.92 -15.72
CA THR A 79 -20.35 11.68 -16.94
C THR A 79 -21.81 12.16 -16.87
N ASP A 80 -22.12 13.13 -16.00
CA ASP A 80 -23.38 13.89 -16.05
C ASP A 80 -23.14 15.28 -16.67
#